data_AF-A0A1G1QB59-F1
#
_entry.id   AF-A0A1G1QB59-F1
#
_cell.length_a   1.000
_cell.length_b   1.000
_cell.length_c   1.000
_cell.angle_alpha   90.00
_cell.angle_beta   90.00
_cell.angle_gamma   90.00
#
_symmetry.space_group_name_H-M   'P 1'
#
loop_
_entity.id
_entity.type
_entity.pdbx_description
1 polymer ?
#
loop_
_entity_poly.entity_id
_entity_poly.type
_entity_poly.pdbx_seq_one_letter_code
_entity_poly.pdbx_strand_id
1 'polypeptide(L)'
;MNKRLSLFQLDVLREVGTIGAGRAATALSELIAKKVEITVPEVSLIPIENVSNLLEERDKLFFVIDMEISGDVSGRIFLLFSPDDARILAGSLLGKPKEGLDLRDELLQSSLKESANILSGSYVSALADMTNLNILISSPSLAIDMVGAILDFIFIQIAQYSEDALIIKTNL
;
A
#
# COMPACT_ATOMS: atom_id res chain seq x y z
N MET A 1 -20.85 -8.47 15.21
CA MET A 1 -20.53 -9.92 15.24
C MET A 1 -19.03 -10.03 15.01
N ASN A 2 -18.23 -10.24 16.06
CA ASN A 2 -16.76 -10.25 15.97
C ASN A 2 -16.29 -11.47 15.17
N LYS A 3 -16.14 -11.31 13.87
CA LYS A 3 -15.52 -12.30 12.99
C LYS A 3 -14.04 -11.99 12.91
N ARG A 4 -13.27 -12.51 13.88
CA ARG A 4 -11.83 -12.65 13.69
C ARG A 4 -11.59 -13.58 12.50
N LEU A 5 -10.68 -13.19 11.60
CA LEU A 5 -10.28 -14.03 10.49
C LEU A 5 -9.64 -15.32 11.01
N SER A 6 -10.02 -16.46 10.44
CA SER A 6 -9.36 -17.72 10.74
C SER A 6 -7.93 -17.73 10.17
N LEU A 7 -7.06 -18.59 10.70
CA LEU A 7 -5.71 -18.78 10.13
C LEU A 7 -5.74 -19.12 8.64
N PHE A 8 -6.74 -19.90 8.22
CA PHE A 8 -6.96 -20.21 6.82
C PHE A 8 -7.33 -18.96 6.00
N GLN A 9 -8.20 -18.09 6.53
CA GLN A 9 -8.55 -16.85 5.84
C GLN A 9 -7.38 -15.87 5.75
N LEU A 10 -6.54 -15.78 6.78
CA LEU A 10 -5.30 -14.99 6.73
C LEU A 10 -4.31 -15.55 5.71
N ASP A 11 -4.20 -16.88 5.62
CA ASP A 11 -3.35 -17.53 4.61
C ASP A 11 -3.85 -17.27 3.19
N VAL A 12 -5.16 -17.30 2.97
CA VAL A 12 -5.78 -16.91 1.69
C VAL A 12 -5.47 -15.45 1.36
N LEU A 13 -5.56 -14.52 2.31
CA LEU A 13 -5.21 -13.11 2.08
C LEU A 13 -3.72 -12.90 1.79
N ARG A 14 -2.86 -13.72 2.38
CA ARG A 14 -1.43 -13.76 2.04
C ARG A 14 -1.19 -14.25 0.61
N GLU A 15 -1.93 -15.26 0.17
CA GLU A 15 -1.85 -15.76 -1.21
C GLU A 15 -2.36 -14.71 -2.21
N VAL A 16 -3.49 -14.05 -1.91
CA VAL A 16 -3.99 -12.90 -2.68
C VAL A 16 -2.90 -11.83 -2.81
N GLY A 17 -2.25 -11.49 -1.69
CA GLY A 17 -1.17 -10.51 -1.68
C GLY A 17 0.02 -10.94 -2.52
N THR A 18 0.39 -12.21 -2.46
CA THR A 18 1.50 -12.76 -3.24
C THR A 18 1.20 -12.71 -4.74
N ILE A 19 -0.02 -13.06 -5.15
CA ILE A 19 -0.47 -12.95 -6.54
C ILE A 19 -0.49 -11.48 -6.99
N GLY A 20 -1.07 -10.60 -6.17
CA GLY A 20 -1.14 -9.16 -6.44
C GLY A 20 0.25 -8.53 -6.57
N ALA A 21 1.18 -8.88 -5.69
CA ALA A 21 2.57 -8.45 -5.74
C ALA A 21 3.28 -8.94 -7.01
N GLY A 22 3.08 -10.20 -7.41
CA GLY A 22 3.63 -10.73 -8.66
C GLY A 22 3.11 -10.02 -9.91
N ARG A 23 1.79 -9.70 -9.94
CA ARG A 23 1.18 -8.91 -11.01
C ARG A 23 1.74 -7.48 -11.05
N ALA A 24 1.84 -6.84 -9.89
CA ALA A 24 2.39 -5.49 -9.80
C ALA A 24 3.88 -5.43 -10.19
N ALA A 25 4.67 -6.40 -9.74
CA ALA A 25 6.08 -6.53 -10.11
C ALA A 25 6.25 -6.68 -11.63
N THR A 26 5.38 -7.46 -12.28
CA THR A 26 5.38 -7.63 -13.74
C THR A 26 5.07 -6.30 -14.43
N ALA A 27 3.97 -5.63 -14.06
CA ALA A 27 3.57 -4.34 -14.64
C ALA A 27 4.64 -3.25 -14.43
N LEU A 28 5.21 -3.14 -13.23
CA LEU A 28 6.29 -2.20 -12.95
C LEU A 28 7.55 -2.55 -13.75
N SER A 29 7.90 -3.83 -13.87
CA SER A 29 9.06 -4.28 -14.66
C SER A 29 8.96 -3.86 -16.13
N GLU A 30 7.76 -3.99 -16.71
CA GLU A 30 7.48 -3.56 -18.08
C GLU A 30 7.65 -2.04 -18.24
N LEU A 31 7.20 -1.25 -17.27
CA LEU A 31 7.33 0.21 -17.28
C LEU A 31 8.78 0.68 -17.16
N ILE A 32 9.59 0.04 -16.31
CA ILE A 32 10.98 0.47 -16.05
C ILE A 32 12.02 -0.26 -16.90
N ALA A 33 11.60 -1.23 -17.72
CA ALA A 33 12.47 -2.12 -18.48
C ALA A 33 13.57 -2.79 -17.64
N LYS A 34 13.27 -3.13 -16.38
CA LYS A 34 14.16 -3.79 -15.43
C LYS A 34 13.37 -4.80 -14.60
N LYS A 35 14.06 -5.79 -14.06
CA LYS A 35 13.45 -6.75 -13.14
C LYS A 35 13.05 -6.06 -11.85
N VAL A 36 11.77 -6.14 -11.51
CA VAL A 36 11.20 -5.77 -10.21
C VAL A 36 10.78 -7.07 -9.51
N GLU A 37 11.09 -7.20 -8.24
CA GLU A 37 10.59 -8.28 -7.40
C GLU A 37 9.87 -7.65 -6.21
N ILE A 38 8.66 -8.13 -5.91
CA ILE A 38 7.89 -7.70 -4.75
C ILE A 38 7.54 -8.95 -3.96
N THR A 39 7.91 -8.96 -2.69
CA THR A 39 7.58 -10.07 -1.79
C THR A 39 6.59 -9.60 -0.74
N VAL A 40 5.64 -10.48 -0.39
CA VAL A 40 4.68 -10.26 0.71
C VAL A 40 5.09 -11.13 1.90
N PRO A 41 6.03 -10.66 2.74
CA PRO A 41 6.51 -11.43 3.89
C PRO A 41 5.46 -11.70 4.96
N GLU A 42 4.54 -10.76 5.21
CA GLU A 42 3.65 -10.82 6.37
C GLU A 42 2.27 -10.24 6.07
N VAL A 43 1.23 -10.99 6.46
CA VAL A 43 -0.16 -10.51 6.53
C VAL A 43 -0.67 -10.76 7.94
N SER A 44 -1.17 -9.71 8.59
CA SER A 44 -1.70 -9.79 9.95
C SER A 44 -2.94 -8.92 10.11
N LEU A 45 -3.86 -9.38 10.96
CA LEU A 45 -5.00 -8.58 11.39
C LEU A 45 -4.68 -8.06 12.79
N ILE A 46 -4.64 -6.75 12.95
CA ILE A 46 -4.34 -6.11 14.24
C ILE A 46 -5.54 -5.29 14.70
N PRO A 47 -5.77 -5.18 16.02
CA PRO A 47 -6.69 -4.18 16.58
C PRO A 47 -6.31 -2.79 16.09
N ILE A 48 -7.31 -1.95 15.78
CA ILE A 48 -7.08 -0.62 15.21
C ILE A 48 -6.25 0.28 16.14
N GLU A 49 -6.39 0.11 17.46
CA GLU A 49 -5.58 0.75 18.49
C GLU A 49 -4.07 0.48 18.39
N ASN A 50 -3.66 -0.61 17.71
CA ASN A 50 -2.26 -0.93 17.47
C ASN A 50 -1.71 -0.31 16.19
N VAL A 51 -2.53 0.33 15.36
CA VAL A 51 -2.06 1.02 14.14
C VAL A 51 -1.06 2.12 14.47
N SER A 52 -1.24 2.83 15.59
CA SER A 52 -0.32 3.88 16.05
C SER A 52 1.10 3.36 16.36
N ASN A 53 1.25 2.04 16.51
CA ASN A 53 2.50 1.37 16.88
C ASN A 53 3.15 0.65 15.69
N LEU A 54 2.61 0.77 14.47
CA LEU A 54 3.12 0.07 13.29
C LEU A 54 4.53 0.50 12.88
N LEU A 55 4.85 1.78 13.10
CA LEU A 55 6.13 2.37 12.80
C LEU A 55 6.67 3.05 14.06
N GLU A 56 7.82 2.58 14.54
CA GLU A 56 8.41 3.04 15.80
C GLU A 56 8.92 4.49 15.71
N GLU A 57 9.35 4.92 14.53
CA GLU A 57 10.03 6.19 14.28
C GLU A 57 9.02 7.31 13.95
N ARG A 58 8.18 7.68 14.94
CA ARG A 58 7.02 8.58 14.73
C ARG A 58 7.38 9.99 14.22
N ASP A 59 8.62 10.43 14.39
CA ASP A 59 9.13 11.74 13.97
C ASP A 59 9.68 11.76 12.53
N LYS A 60 9.85 10.59 11.90
CA LYS A 60 10.33 10.52 10.52
C LYS A 60 9.26 10.89 9.51
N LEU A 61 9.70 11.53 8.43
CA LEU A 61 8.85 11.83 7.28
C LEU A 61 8.60 10.57 6.46
N PHE A 62 7.35 10.36 6.08
CA PHE A 62 6.92 9.29 5.17
C PHE A 62 6.00 9.87 4.10
N PHE A 63 5.95 9.20 2.96
CA PHE A 63 4.86 9.38 2.01
C PHE A 63 3.70 8.49 2.44
N VAL A 64 2.48 9.02 2.42
CA VAL A 64 1.25 8.25 2.50
C VAL A 64 0.47 8.42 1.22
N ILE A 65 0.07 7.30 0.62
CA ILE A 65 -0.89 7.28 -0.47
C ILE A 65 -2.18 6.68 0.04
N ASP A 66 -3.28 7.36 -0.25
CA ASP A 66 -4.62 7.05 0.21
C ASP A 66 -5.53 6.81 -1.00
N MET A 67 -6.25 5.68 -0.97
CA MET A 67 -7.19 5.26 -2.01
C MET A 67 -8.46 4.71 -1.35
N GLU A 68 -9.62 5.08 -1.88
CA GLU A 68 -10.90 4.53 -1.46
C GLU A 68 -11.21 3.24 -2.23
N ILE A 69 -11.74 2.23 -1.52
CA ILE A 69 -12.31 1.02 -2.10
C ILE A 69 -13.83 1.16 -2.10
N SER A 70 -14.46 0.85 -3.23
CA SER A 70 -15.92 0.84 -3.41
C SER A 70 -16.38 -0.36 -4.23
N GLY A 71 -17.70 -0.58 -4.28
CA GLY A 71 -18.33 -1.72 -4.96
C GLY A 71 -19.03 -2.63 -3.96
N ASP A 72 -18.84 -3.94 -4.09
CA ASP A 72 -19.40 -4.94 -3.17
C ASP A 72 -18.76 -4.89 -1.78
N VAL A 73 -17.57 -4.28 -1.69
CA VAL A 73 -16.87 -3.98 -0.45
C VAL A 73 -16.51 -2.50 -0.40
N SER A 74 -16.52 -1.94 0.80
CA SER A 74 -16.11 -0.56 1.08
C SER A 74 -14.89 -0.57 1.99
N GLY A 75 -13.95 0.33 1.76
CA GLY A 75 -12.75 0.42 2.60
C GLY A 75 -11.77 1.48 2.10
N ARG A 76 -10.56 1.44 2.64
CA ARG A 76 -9.45 2.29 2.19
C ARG A 76 -8.17 1.48 2.10
N ILE A 77 -7.30 1.87 1.19
CA ILE A 77 -5.93 1.37 1.06
C ILE A 77 -4.99 2.51 1.40
N PHE A 78 -4.08 2.25 2.33
CA PHE A 78 -2.97 3.15 2.64
C PHE A 78 -1.65 2.48 2.25
N LEU A 79 -0.86 3.15 1.43
CA LEU A 79 0.51 2.74 1.11
C LEU A 79 1.48 3.74 1.73
N LEU A 80 2.46 3.23 2.46
CA LEU A 80 3.46 4.04 3.14
C LEU A 80 4.83 3.80 2.51
N PHE A 81 5.52 4.87 2.11
CA PHE A 81 6.87 4.78 1.58
C PHE A 81 7.82 5.64 2.41
N SER A 82 8.95 5.06 2.81
CA SER A 82 10.02 5.87 3.36
C SER A 82 10.58 6.81 2.28
N PRO A 83 11.23 7.91 2.66
CA PRO A 83 11.88 8.80 1.69
C PRO A 83 12.97 8.14 0.85
N ASP A 84 13.56 7.03 1.31
CA ASP A 84 14.55 6.28 0.50
C ASP A 84 13.84 5.40 -0.52
N ASP A 85 12.83 4.64 -0.11
CA ASP A 85 12.03 3.78 -1.01
C ASP A 85 11.35 4.60 -2.09
N ALA A 86 10.81 5.76 -1.72
CA ALA A 86 10.19 6.70 -2.63
C ALA A 86 11.17 7.15 -3.74
N ARG A 87 12.42 7.46 -3.38
CA ARG A 87 13.44 7.86 -4.36
C ARG A 87 13.91 6.69 -5.21
N ILE A 88 14.04 5.50 -4.64
CA ILE A 88 14.43 4.28 -5.37
C ILE A 88 13.38 3.97 -6.45
N LEU A 89 12.11 3.93 -6.06
CA LEU A 89 11.01 3.60 -6.93
C LEU A 89 10.79 4.67 -8.01
N ALA A 90 10.67 5.94 -7.61
CA ALA A 90 10.49 7.03 -8.56
C ALA A 90 11.71 7.23 -9.46
N GLY A 91 12.92 7.15 -8.92
CA GLY A 91 14.15 7.23 -9.72
C GLY A 91 14.22 6.14 -10.78
N SER A 92 13.84 4.92 -10.42
CA SER A 92 13.77 3.79 -11.36
C SER A 92 12.76 4.04 -12.49
N LEU A 93 11.58 4.58 -12.18
CA LEU A 93 10.55 4.94 -13.17
C LEU A 93 10.96 6.10 -14.05
N LEU A 94 11.69 7.07 -13.50
CA LEU A 94 12.12 8.27 -14.22
C LEU A 94 13.45 8.09 -14.95
N GLY A 95 14.10 6.94 -14.80
CA GLY A 95 15.45 6.71 -15.33
C GLY A 95 16.51 7.63 -14.72
N LYS A 96 16.31 8.07 -13.47
CA LYS A 96 17.19 8.99 -12.75
C LYS A 96 17.86 8.29 -11.56
N PRO A 97 19.10 8.67 -11.19
CA PRO A 97 19.70 8.23 -9.94
C PRO A 97 18.83 8.72 -8.77
N LYS A 98 18.82 7.95 -7.67
CA LYS A 98 18.04 8.33 -6.48
C LYS A 98 18.62 9.58 -5.81
N GLU A 99 19.93 9.78 -5.96
CA GLU A 99 20.67 10.93 -5.45
C GLU A 99 20.17 12.22 -6.11
N GLY A 100 19.76 13.20 -5.30
CA GLY A 100 19.32 14.50 -5.80
C GLY A 100 17.84 14.58 -6.20
N LEU A 101 17.07 13.50 -6.03
CA LEU A 101 15.61 13.58 -6.17
C LEU A 101 15.00 14.33 -4.99
N ASP A 102 14.35 15.46 -5.29
CA ASP A 102 13.57 16.23 -4.33
C ASP A 102 12.23 15.52 -4.06
N LEU A 103 11.89 15.34 -2.80
CA LEU A 103 10.63 14.72 -2.36
C LEU A 103 9.41 15.58 -2.73
N ARG A 104 9.63 16.88 -2.96
CA ARG A 104 8.60 17.84 -3.39
C ARG A 104 8.47 17.93 -4.91
N ASP A 105 9.29 17.22 -5.67
CA ASP A 105 9.20 17.21 -7.13
C ASP A 105 7.88 16.56 -7.58
N GLU A 106 7.11 17.29 -8.40
CA GLU A 106 5.79 16.85 -8.85
C GLU A 106 5.85 15.59 -9.71
N LEU A 107 6.94 15.42 -10.48
CA LEU A 107 7.14 14.27 -11.33
C LEU A 107 7.47 13.03 -10.48
N LEU A 108 8.30 13.18 -9.45
CA LEU A 108 8.54 12.14 -8.44
C LEU A 108 7.23 11.71 -7.78
N GLN A 109 6.43 12.66 -7.27
CA GLN A 109 5.15 12.35 -6.61
C GLN A 109 4.16 11.69 -7.57
N SER A 110 4.16 12.08 -8.85
CA SER A 110 3.34 11.45 -9.87
C SER A 110 3.78 10.02 -10.17
N SER A 111 5.08 9.74 -10.21
CA SER A 111 5.59 8.37 -10.34
C SER A 111 5.21 7.49 -9.15
N LEU A 112 5.20 8.02 -7.93
CA LEU A 112 4.74 7.30 -6.75
C LEU A 112 3.24 6.98 -6.82
N LYS A 113 2.42 7.95 -7.23
CA LYS A 113 0.98 7.73 -7.45
C LYS A 113 0.73 6.65 -8.49
N GLU A 114 1.45 6.66 -9.62
CA GLU A 114 1.32 5.62 -10.64
C GLU A 114 1.72 4.24 -10.09
N SER A 115 2.83 4.17 -9.36
CA SER A 115 3.26 2.92 -8.71
C SER A 115 2.21 2.39 -7.75
N ALA A 116 1.64 3.26 -6.91
CA ALA A 116 0.58 2.90 -5.98
C ALA A 116 -0.68 2.41 -6.70
N ASN A 117 -1.06 3.06 -7.81
CA ASN A 117 -2.20 2.64 -8.61
C ASN A 117 -1.99 1.21 -9.16
N ILE A 118 -0.79 0.90 -9.65
CA ILE A 118 -0.42 -0.44 -10.13
C ILE A 118 -0.43 -1.46 -8.99
N LEU A 119 0.20 -1.13 -7.84
CA LEU A 119 0.27 -2.00 -6.67
C LEU A 119 -1.12 -2.32 -6.12
N SER A 120 -1.90 -1.30 -5.79
CA SER A 120 -3.25 -1.44 -5.25
C SER A 120 -4.19 -2.08 -6.27
N GLY A 121 -4.11 -1.69 -7.54
CA GLY A 121 -4.93 -2.28 -8.61
C GLY A 121 -4.65 -3.77 -8.81
N SER A 122 -3.39 -4.17 -8.78
CA SER A 122 -2.99 -5.59 -8.88
C SER A 122 -3.46 -6.40 -7.68
N TYR A 123 -3.36 -5.85 -6.47
CA TYR A 123 -3.85 -6.49 -5.25
C TYR A 123 -5.38 -6.64 -5.27
N VAL A 124 -6.10 -5.56 -5.57
CA VAL A 124 -7.57 -5.57 -5.62
C VAL A 124 -8.08 -6.46 -6.73
N SER A 125 -7.42 -6.49 -7.89
CA SER A 125 -7.76 -7.41 -8.97
C SER A 125 -7.59 -8.87 -8.54
N ALA A 126 -6.49 -9.22 -7.86
CA ALA A 126 -6.29 -10.58 -7.34
C ALA A 126 -7.37 -10.96 -6.31
N LEU A 127 -7.74 -10.01 -5.43
CA LEU A 127 -8.81 -10.20 -4.45
C LEU A 127 -10.17 -10.40 -5.13
N ALA A 128 -10.48 -9.58 -6.13
CA ALA A 128 -11.72 -9.66 -6.90
C ALA A 128 -11.81 -11.01 -7.63
N ASP A 129 -10.74 -11.46 -8.28
CA ASP A 129 -10.68 -12.76 -8.97
C ASP A 129 -10.96 -13.93 -8.01
N MET A 130 -10.40 -13.89 -6.81
CA MET A 130 -10.53 -14.97 -5.82
C MET A 130 -11.88 -14.98 -5.10
N THR A 131 -12.48 -13.80 -4.91
CA THR A 131 -13.74 -13.66 -4.16
C THR A 131 -14.97 -13.54 -5.06
N ASN A 132 -14.76 -13.32 -6.36
CA ASN A 132 -15.79 -13.01 -7.35
C ASN A 132 -16.64 -11.78 -6.96
N LEU A 133 -16.01 -10.82 -6.29
CA LEU A 133 -16.60 -9.54 -5.90
C LEU A 133 -16.23 -8.45 -6.89
N ASN A 134 -17.13 -7.50 -7.11
CA ASN A 134 -16.83 -6.29 -7.85
C ASN A 134 -16.18 -5.26 -6.92
N ILE A 135 -14.88 -5.03 -7.10
CA ILE A 135 -14.08 -4.14 -6.25
C ILE A 135 -13.42 -3.07 -7.13
N LEU A 136 -13.66 -1.80 -6.79
CA LEU A 136 -13.13 -0.63 -7.48
C LEU A 136 -12.25 0.18 -6.54
N ILE A 137 -11.21 0.81 -7.07
CA ILE A 137 -10.35 1.74 -6.33
C ILE A 137 -10.39 3.14 -6.95
N SER A 138 -10.32 4.17 -6.10
CA SER A 138 -10.21 5.55 -6.54
C SER A 138 -8.82 5.86 -7.10
N SER A 139 -8.65 7.03 -7.72
CA SER A 139 -7.31 7.57 -7.97
C SER A 139 -6.57 7.83 -6.65
N PRO A 140 -5.24 7.68 -6.63
CA PRO A 140 -4.43 7.88 -5.43
C PRO A 140 -4.26 9.35 -5.07
N SER A 141 -4.49 9.66 -3.80
CA SER A 141 -4.09 10.92 -3.17
C SER A 141 -2.78 10.72 -2.43
N LEU A 142 -1.86 11.69 -2.49
CA LEU A 142 -0.54 11.60 -1.87
C LEU A 142 -0.34 12.75 -0.89
N ALA A 143 0.20 12.43 0.29
CA ALA A 143 0.69 13.40 1.26
C ALA A 143 2.06 12.99 1.79
N ILE A 144 2.79 13.96 2.36
CA ILE A 144 4.08 13.75 3.03
C ILE A 144 3.96 14.37 4.42
N ASP A 145 4.12 13.55 5.45
CA ASP A 145 4.06 14.04 6.83
C ASP A 145 4.89 13.13 7.75
N MET A 146 4.98 13.51 9.02
CA MET A 146 5.53 12.67 10.06
C MET A 146 4.70 11.39 10.20
N VAL A 147 5.37 10.26 10.41
CA VAL A 147 4.76 8.95 10.68
C VAL A 147 3.67 9.07 11.75
N GLY A 148 3.92 9.83 12.81
CA GLY A 148 2.95 10.05 13.88
C GLY A 148 1.62 10.58 13.35
N ALA A 149 1.65 11.66 12.56
CA ALA A 149 0.46 12.28 11.96
C ALA A 149 -0.23 11.35 10.95
N ILE A 150 0.54 10.61 10.15
CA ILE A 150 0.00 9.64 9.19
C ILE A 150 -0.75 8.52 9.90
N LEU A 151 -0.16 7.92 10.94
CA LEU A 151 -0.80 6.83 11.68
C LEU A 151 -2.05 7.31 12.43
N ASP A 152 -2.02 8.51 13.01
CA ASP A 152 -3.19 9.12 13.66
C ASP A 152 -4.31 9.38 12.65
N PHE A 153 -3.97 9.86 11.45
CA PHE A 153 -4.92 10.02 10.35
C PHE A 153 -5.56 8.68 9.93
N ILE A 154 -4.75 7.65 9.71
CA ILE A 154 -5.23 6.30 9.35
C ILE A 154 -6.14 5.75 10.45
N PHE A 155 -5.74 5.87 11.72
CA PHE A 155 -6.54 5.45 12.87
C PHE A 155 -7.92 6.12 12.86
N ILE A 156 -7.97 7.45 12.71
CA ILE A 156 -9.24 8.21 12.69
C ILE A 156 -10.12 7.76 11.51
N GLN A 157 -9.54 7.47 10.35
CA GLN A 157 -10.28 7.03 9.17
C GLN A 157 -10.88 5.64 9.35
N ILE A 158 -10.12 4.68 9.87
CA ILE A 158 -10.58 3.28 9.96
C ILE A 158 -11.46 3.06 11.20
N ALA A 159 -11.17 3.71 12.33
CA ALA A 159 -11.92 3.53 13.58
C ALA A 159 -13.42 3.88 13.48
N GLN A 160 -13.82 4.61 12.44
CA GLN A 160 -15.23 4.91 12.15
C GLN A 160 -16.00 3.71 11.58
N TYR A 161 -15.28 2.71 11.02
CA TYR A 161 -15.87 1.63 10.22
C TYR A 161 -15.46 0.23 10.71
N SER A 162 -14.32 0.09 11.38
CA SER A 162 -13.77 -1.20 11.79
C SER A 162 -12.99 -1.12 13.11
N GLU A 163 -13.05 -2.22 13.88
CA GLU A 163 -12.24 -2.41 15.10
C GLU A 163 -10.88 -3.04 14.78
N ASP A 164 -10.70 -3.59 13.58
CA ASP A 164 -9.49 -4.27 13.13
C ASP A 164 -8.95 -3.64 11.83
N ALA A 165 -7.62 -3.68 11.65
CA ALA A 165 -6.91 -3.30 10.43
C ALA A 165 -6.13 -4.49 9.86
N LEU A 166 -6.25 -4.71 8.55
CA LEU A 166 -5.43 -5.67 7.81
C LEU A 166 -4.11 -5.01 7.42
N ILE A 167 -3.01 -5.60 7.84
CA ILE A 167 -1.66 -5.12 7.56
C ILE A 167 -0.98 -6.09 6.63
N ILE A 168 -0.40 -5.54 5.57
CA ILE A 168 0.35 -6.29 4.57
C ILE A 168 1.70 -5.61 4.47
N LYS A 169 2.75 -6.31 4.89
CA LYS A 169 4.12 -5.82 4.72
C LYS A 169 4.65 -6.36 3.40
N THR A 170 5.31 -5.48 2.64
CA THR A 170 5.92 -5.81 1.36
C THR A 170 7.37 -5.36 1.35
N ASN A 171 8.25 -6.13 0.71
CA ASN A 171 9.60 -5.68 0.37
C ASN A 171 9.70 -5.52 -1.15
N LEU A 172 10.23 -4.38 -1.58
CA LEU A 172 10.51 -3.99 -2.96
C LEU A 172 12.02 -3.98 -3.20
#